data_AF-A0A7X8W900-F1
#
_entry.id   AF-A0A7X8W900-F1
#
_cell.length_a   1.000
_cell.length_b   1.000
_cell.length_c   1.000
_cell.angle_alpha   90.00
_cell.angle_beta   90.00
_cell.angle_gamma   90.00
#
_symmetry.space_group_name_H-M   'P 1'
#
loop_
_entity.id
_entity.type
_entity.pdbx_description
1 polymer ?
#
loop_
_entity_poly.entity_id
_entity_poly.type
_entity_poly.pdbx_seq_one_letter_code
_entity_poly.pdbx_strand_id
1 'polypeptide(L)'
;MEDYNIYNWYVFGDSISKGIVYDEVKNKYEITDDNFVNILANRYDAEVQNFSVFGATINKGLNVFSRNQKKLEKNGIAILDFGGNDCDFTWSEVAKTPNIEHLPNTPPAEFKKKYIELINKLKKLSLQPVLLNLPPLDPKRYFDTFSKNLNKENL
;
A
#
# COMPACT_ATOMS: atom_id res chain seq x y z
N MET A 1 11.24 29.88 6.43
CA MET A 1 10.72 28.55 6.05
C MET A 1 10.58 28.62 4.55
N GLU A 2 11.25 27.75 3.79
CA GLU A 2 11.00 27.69 2.34
C GLU A 2 9.56 27.22 2.13
N ASP A 3 8.78 28.00 1.38
CA ASP A 3 7.43 27.65 1.00
C ASP A 3 7.50 26.43 0.07
N TYR A 4 7.22 25.25 0.62
CA TYR A 4 7.02 24.06 -0.18
C TYR A 4 5.80 24.30 -1.06
N ASN A 5 6.01 24.38 -2.36
CA ASN A 5 4.93 24.28 -3.33
C ASN A 5 4.45 22.82 -3.36
N ILE A 6 3.51 22.49 -2.48
CA ILE A 6 2.95 21.15 -2.19
C ILE A 6 2.12 20.58 -3.37
N TYR A 7 2.23 21.14 -4.57
CA TYR A 7 1.42 20.75 -5.72
C TYR A 7 1.75 19.34 -6.23
N ASN A 8 3.01 18.88 -6.16
CA ASN A 8 3.40 17.57 -6.72
C ASN A 8 3.27 16.45 -5.67
N TRP A 9 2.37 15.51 -5.92
CA TRP A 9 2.12 14.35 -5.05
C TRP A 9 2.54 13.05 -5.74
N TYR A 10 3.40 12.28 -5.07
CA TYR A 10 3.85 10.97 -5.51
C TYR A 10 3.30 9.90 -4.58
N VAL A 11 2.39 9.07 -5.08
CA VAL A 11 1.74 8.06 -4.24
C VAL A 11 2.40 6.71 -4.45
N PHE A 12 2.94 6.13 -3.37
CA PHE A 12 3.45 4.78 -3.34
C PHE A 12 2.62 3.98 -2.35
N GLY A 13 1.79 3.09 -2.87
CA GLY A 13 0.99 2.24 -2.01
C GLY A 13 0.45 1.01 -2.72
N ASP A 14 -0.64 0.50 -2.16
CA ASP A 14 -1.26 -0.73 -2.61
C ASP A 14 -2.60 -0.50 -3.35
N SER A 15 -3.47 -1.50 -3.28
CA SER A 15 -4.85 -1.51 -3.75
C SER A 15 -5.66 -0.28 -3.32
N ILE A 16 -5.54 0.16 -2.06
CA ILE A 16 -6.36 1.23 -1.49
C ILE A 16 -5.99 2.56 -2.15
N SER A 17 -4.70 2.91 -2.11
CA SER A 17 -4.16 4.09 -2.79
C SER A 17 -4.33 4.04 -4.31
N LYS A 18 -4.42 2.86 -4.92
CA LYS A 18 -4.71 2.71 -6.36
C LYS A 18 -6.19 2.93 -6.70
N GLY A 19 -7.08 3.00 -5.70
CA GLY A 19 -8.53 3.09 -5.93
C GLY A 19 -9.14 1.76 -6.38
N ILE A 20 -8.62 0.63 -5.90
CA ILE A 20 -9.20 -0.68 -6.23
C ILE A 20 -10.43 -0.92 -5.35
N VAL A 21 -11.56 -1.21 -6.00
CA VAL A 21 -12.83 -1.59 -5.36
C VAL A 21 -13.32 -2.91 -5.92
N TYR A 22 -14.09 -3.65 -5.12
CA TYR A 22 -14.72 -4.89 -5.56
C TYR A 22 -16.12 -4.60 -6.12
N ASP A 23 -16.36 -4.93 -7.38
CA ASP A 23 -17.68 -4.88 -8.00
C ASP A 23 -18.39 -6.23 -7.76
N GLU A 24 -19.39 -6.22 -6.87
CA GLU A 24 -20.16 -7.43 -6.52
C GLU A 24 -21.02 -7.94 -7.68
N VAL A 25 -21.50 -7.04 -8.55
CA VAL A 25 -22.35 -7.40 -9.70
C VAL A 25 -21.52 -8.11 -10.76
N LYS A 26 -20.31 -7.61 -11.03
CA LYS A 26 -19.38 -8.21 -11.99
C LYS A 26 -18.47 -9.28 -11.39
N ASN A 27 -18.50 -9.44 -10.07
CA ASN A 27 -17.67 -10.38 -9.31
C ASN A 27 -16.16 -10.24 -9.63
N LYS A 28 -15.65 -9.00 -9.66
CA LYS A 28 -14.24 -8.69 -9.96
C LYS A 28 -13.80 -7.36 -9.35
N TYR A 29 -12.48 -7.18 -9.21
CA TYR A 29 -11.89 -5.92 -8.82
C TYR A 29 -11.80 -4.94 -10.00
N GLU A 30 -12.15 -3.68 -9.77
CA GLU A 30 -12.05 -2.57 -10.72
C GLU A 30 -11.34 -1.37 -10.08
N ILE A 31 -10.82 -0.47 -10.92
CA ILE A 31 -10.27 0.82 -10.46
C ILE A 31 -11.40 1.84 -10.49
N THR A 32 -11.54 2.62 -9.42
CA THR A 32 -12.44 3.77 -9.33
C THR A 32 -11.64 5.07 -9.23
N ASP A 33 -12.12 6.11 -9.92
CA ASP A 33 -11.62 7.47 -9.77
C ASP A 33 -12.16 8.15 -8.50
N ASP A 34 -13.23 7.61 -7.90
CA ASP A 34 -13.76 8.05 -6.61
C ASP A 34 -12.97 7.40 -5.45
N ASN A 35 -11.71 7.82 -5.31
CA ASN A 35 -10.79 7.35 -4.29
C ASN A 35 -10.19 8.53 -3.51
N PHE A 36 -9.66 8.24 -2.32
CA PHE A 36 -9.18 9.30 -1.41
C PHE A 36 -8.05 10.15 -2.02
N VAL A 37 -7.18 9.54 -2.86
CA VAL A 37 -6.08 10.26 -3.52
C VAL A 37 -6.64 11.34 -4.41
N ASN A 38 -7.59 10.99 -5.29
CA ASN A 38 -8.22 11.93 -6.22
C ASN A 38 -9.07 12.97 -5.49
N ILE A 39 -9.83 12.57 -4.47
CA ILE A 39 -10.65 13.49 -3.66
C ILE A 39 -9.77 14.56 -3.01
N LEU A 40 -8.65 14.15 -2.40
CA LEU A 40 -7.73 15.07 -1.75
C LEU A 40 -6.96 15.91 -2.78
N ALA A 41 -6.50 15.32 -3.88
CA ALA A 41 -5.80 16.04 -4.92
C ALA A 41 -6.65 17.17 -5.51
N ASN A 42 -7.91 16.89 -5.82
CA ASN A 42 -8.86 17.91 -6.31
C ASN A 42 -9.12 19.01 -5.27
N ARG A 43 -9.16 18.67 -3.97
CA ARG A 43 -9.35 19.65 -2.90
C ARG A 43 -8.16 20.59 -2.75
N TYR A 44 -6.94 20.12 -2.98
CA TYR A 44 -5.71 20.87 -2.79
C TYR A 44 -5.06 21.34 -4.11
N ASP A 45 -5.74 21.14 -5.24
CA ASP A 45 -5.24 21.44 -6.58
C ASP A 45 -3.86 20.81 -6.85
N ALA A 46 -3.68 19.55 -6.40
CA ALA A 46 -2.41 18.84 -6.49
C ALA A 46 -2.31 18.00 -7.78
N GLU A 47 -1.13 18.03 -8.40
CA GLU A 47 -0.75 17.14 -9.49
C GLU A 47 -0.28 15.79 -8.92
N VAL A 48 -1.00 14.72 -9.25
CA VAL A 48 -0.73 13.38 -8.71
C VAL A 48 -0.04 12.48 -9.73
N GLN A 49 1.07 11.87 -9.32
CA GLN A 49 1.62 10.67 -9.94
C GLN A 49 1.43 9.47 -9.02
N ASN A 50 0.45 8.63 -9.34
CA ASN A 50 0.10 7.47 -8.53
C ASN A 50 0.84 6.21 -9.02
N PHE A 51 1.84 5.78 -8.24
CA PHE A 51 2.64 4.57 -8.49
C PHE A 51 2.13 3.35 -7.73
N SER A 52 0.93 3.41 -7.14
CA SER A 52 0.39 2.31 -6.36
C SER A 52 0.12 1.06 -7.20
N VAL A 53 0.30 -0.12 -6.61
CA VAL A 53 0.17 -1.41 -7.29
C VAL A 53 -0.74 -2.33 -6.47
N PHE A 54 -1.71 -2.97 -7.13
CA PHE A 54 -2.65 -3.89 -6.48
C PHE A 54 -1.89 -5.02 -5.75
N GLY A 55 -2.18 -5.21 -4.46
CA GLY A 55 -1.52 -6.21 -3.60
C GLY A 55 -0.04 -5.92 -3.26
N ALA A 56 0.40 -4.67 -3.37
CA ALA A 56 1.79 -4.33 -3.09
C ALA A 56 2.15 -4.42 -1.59
N THR A 57 3.32 -4.99 -1.33
CA THR A 57 4.06 -4.88 -0.05
C THR A 57 5.11 -3.78 -0.12
N ILE A 58 5.75 -3.44 1.00
CA ILE A 58 6.87 -2.47 1.04
C ILE A 58 8.02 -2.88 0.10
N ASN A 59 8.21 -4.18 -0.07
CA ASN A 59 9.17 -4.77 -1.00
C ASN A 59 8.88 -4.37 -2.45
N LYS A 60 7.62 -4.46 -2.86
CA LYS A 60 7.19 -3.98 -4.16
C LYS A 60 7.32 -2.46 -4.26
N GLY A 61 6.98 -1.73 -3.19
CA GLY A 61 7.14 -0.28 -3.09
C GLY A 61 8.56 0.20 -3.39
N LEU A 62 9.58 -0.40 -2.77
CA LEU A 62 11.00 -0.06 -3.01
C LEU A 62 11.42 -0.28 -4.48
N ASN A 63 10.93 -1.37 -5.09
CA ASN A 63 11.18 -1.65 -6.50
C ASN A 63 10.52 -0.63 -7.42
N VAL A 64 9.27 -0.25 -7.12
CA VAL A 64 8.52 0.77 -7.85
C VAL A 64 9.19 2.14 -7.73
N PHE A 65 9.61 2.53 -6.52
CA PHE A 65 10.40 3.73 -6.29
C PHE A 65 11.65 3.74 -7.15
N SER A 66 12.45 2.68 -7.11
CA SER A 66 13.73 2.62 -7.84
C SER A 66 13.56 2.78 -9.36
N ARG A 67 12.46 2.25 -9.91
CA ARG A 67 12.14 2.37 -11.35
C ARG A 67 11.63 3.76 -11.75
N ASN A 68 10.98 4.48 -10.83
CA ASN A 68 10.34 5.76 -11.11
C ASN A 68 11.11 6.96 -10.51
N GLN A 69 12.22 6.73 -9.83
CA GLN A 69 12.99 7.77 -9.13
C GLN A 69 13.29 9.00 -10.00
N LYS A 70 13.56 8.81 -11.30
CA LYS A 70 13.88 9.89 -12.24
C LYS A 70 12.67 10.80 -12.58
N LYS A 71 11.45 10.35 -12.28
CA LYS A 71 10.22 11.12 -12.48
C LYS A 71 9.87 12.00 -11.28
N LEU A 72 10.60 11.85 -10.17
CA LEU A 72 10.32 12.55 -8.94
C LEU A 72 11.05 13.89 -8.93
N GLU A 73 10.29 14.96 -8.90
CA GLU A 73 10.79 16.32 -8.74
C GLU A 73 10.90 16.68 -7.25
N LYS A 74 11.90 17.49 -6.92
CA LYS A 74 12.12 17.99 -5.55
C LYS A 74 10.92 18.79 -5.04
N ASN A 75 10.86 18.97 -3.72
CA ASN A 75 9.86 19.79 -3.01
C ASN A 75 8.41 19.29 -3.13
N GLY A 76 8.18 18.06 -3.61
CA GLY A 76 6.88 17.40 -3.58
C GLY A 76 6.64 16.56 -2.31
N ILE A 77 5.42 16.04 -2.20
CA ILE A 77 5.02 15.10 -1.14
C ILE A 77 5.07 13.67 -1.69
N ALA A 78 5.59 12.74 -0.88
CA ALA A 78 5.52 11.32 -1.15
C ALA A 78 4.57 10.64 -0.15
N ILE A 79 3.39 10.24 -0.61
CA ILE A 79 2.38 9.57 0.21
C ILE A 79 2.67 8.06 0.20
N LEU A 80 2.80 7.46 1.38
CA LEU A 80 3.19 6.06 1.55
C LEU A 80 2.08 5.28 2.25
N ASP A 81 1.59 4.23 1.59
CA ASP A 81 0.47 3.40 2.04
C ASP A 81 0.81 1.91 1.86
N PHE A 82 1.54 1.37 2.83
CA PHE A 82 1.97 -0.04 2.87
C PHE A 82 1.75 -0.59 4.27
N GLY A 83 1.52 -1.90 4.36
CA GLY A 83 1.40 -2.61 5.63
C GLY A 83 0.37 -3.74 5.58
N GLY A 84 -0.78 -3.53 4.93
CA GLY A 84 -1.88 -4.51 4.93
C GLY A 84 -1.44 -5.82 4.29
N ASN A 85 -0.92 -5.75 3.06
CA ASN A 85 -0.39 -6.94 2.38
C ASN A 85 0.93 -7.43 3.01
N ASP A 86 1.64 -6.59 3.75
CA ASP A 86 2.90 -6.95 4.41
C ASP A 86 2.66 -7.84 5.63
N CYS A 87 1.65 -7.52 6.44
CA CYS A 87 1.24 -8.33 7.60
C CYS A 87 0.32 -9.49 7.24
N ASP A 88 -0.14 -9.56 5.98
CA ASP A 88 -0.94 -10.67 5.48
C ASP A 88 -0.08 -11.95 5.32
N PHE A 89 -0.74 -13.10 5.24
CA PHE A 89 -0.11 -14.42 5.15
C PHE A 89 -0.54 -15.13 3.87
N THR A 90 0.25 -16.12 3.46
CA THR A 90 -0.21 -17.10 2.47
C THR A 90 -1.21 -18.05 3.13
N TRP A 91 -2.47 -17.62 3.31
CA TRP A 91 -3.49 -18.39 4.03
C TRP A 91 -3.71 -19.81 3.51
N SER A 92 -3.48 -20.04 2.21
CA SER A 92 -3.55 -21.39 1.63
C SER A 92 -2.46 -22.34 2.14
N GLU A 93 -1.29 -21.82 2.54
CA GLU A 93 -0.23 -22.59 3.18
C GLU A 93 -0.54 -22.81 4.67
N VAL A 94 -1.03 -21.77 5.35
CA VAL A 94 -1.51 -21.86 6.74
C VAL A 94 -2.54 -22.98 6.88
N ALA A 95 -3.58 -22.97 6.03
CA ALA A 95 -4.63 -23.97 6.04
C ALA A 95 -4.14 -25.39 5.70
N LYS A 96 -3.04 -25.55 4.94
CA LYS A 96 -2.49 -26.87 4.59
C LYS A 96 -1.65 -27.47 5.72
N THR A 97 -0.90 -26.63 6.43
CA THR A 97 0.03 -27.04 7.48
C THR A 97 -0.14 -26.12 8.70
N PRO A 98 -1.25 -26.20 9.45
CA PRO A 98 -1.53 -25.23 10.52
C PRO A 98 -0.55 -25.32 11.70
N ASN A 99 0.11 -26.45 11.87
CA ASN A 99 1.00 -26.71 13.01
C ASN A 99 2.44 -26.24 12.82
N ILE A 100 2.78 -25.70 11.63
CA ILE A 100 4.11 -25.11 11.40
C ILE A 100 4.05 -23.60 11.61
N GLU A 101 5.19 -23.00 11.93
CA GLU A 101 5.30 -21.55 11.94
C GLU A 101 5.12 -21.00 10.53
N HIS A 102 4.22 -20.04 10.37
CA HIS A 102 4.06 -19.24 9.17
C HIS A 102 4.49 -17.81 9.48
N LEU A 103 5.12 -17.16 8.53
CA LEU A 103 5.50 -15.76 8.63
C LEU A 103 4.61 -14.92 7.71
N PRO A 104 4.35 -13.65 8.07
CA PRO A 104 3.65 -12.76 7.17
C PRO A 104 4.51 -12.48 5.93
N ASN A 105 3.89 -12.00 4.86
CA ASN A 105 4.52 -11.69 3.58
C ASN A 105 5.75 -10.77 3.72
N THR A 106 5.79 -9.93 4.75
CA THR A 106 6.99 -9.20 5.15
C THR A 106 7.08 -9.15 6.68
N PRO A 107 8.03 -9.88 7.29
CA PRO A 107 8.21 -9.90 8.75
C PRO A 107 8.42 -8.50 9.35
N PRO A 108 7.95 -8.21 10.59
CA PRO A 108 7.97 -6.86 11.16
C PRO A 108 9.34 -6.17 11.17
N ALA A 109 10.41 -6.91 11.46
CA ALA A 109 11.77 -6.37 11.45
C ALA A 109 12.22 -5.97 10.04
N GLU A 110 11.86 -6.77 9.03
CA GLU A 110 12.13 -6.48 7.62
C GLU A 110 11.29 -5.29 7.15
N PHE A 111 10.00 -5.29 7.48
CA PHE A 111 9.07 -4.21 7.14
C PHE A 111 9.62 -2.87 7.62
N LYS A 112 9.96 -2.77 8.92
CA LYS A 112 10.54 -1.57 9.52
C LYS A 112 11.82 -1.13 8.80
N LYS A 113 12.75 -2.05 8.54
CA LYS A 113 14.01 -1.75 7.86
C LYS A 113 13.77 -1.18 6.46
N LYS A 114 12.88 -1.79 5.68
CA LYS A 114 12.59 -1.40 4.29
C LYS A 114 11.80 -0.09 4.21
N TYR A 115 10.90 0.15 5.14
CA TYR A 115 10.18 1.41 5.22
C TYR A 115 11.14 2.57 5.55
N ILE A 116 12.05 2.38 6.52
CA ILE A 116 13.11 3.36 6.84
C ILE A 116 13.99 3.62 5.62
N GLU A 117 14.35 2.57 4.87
CA GLU A 117 15.11 2.71 3.63
C GLU A 117 14.36 3.62 2.63
N LEU A 118 13.08 3.35 2.35
CA LEU A 118 12.28 4.14 1.43
C LEU A 118 12.18 5.61 1.86
N ILE A 119 11.87 5.86 3.13
CA ILE A 119 11.81 7.22 3.72
C ILE A 119 13.13 7.96 3.50
N ASN A 120 14.25 7.30 3.79
CA ASN A 120 15.58 7.91 3.64
C ASN A 120 15.89 8.22 2.17
N LYS A 121 15.48 7.37 1.22
CA LYS A 121 15.64 7.64 -0.22
C LYS A 121 14.81 8.84 -0.66
N LEU A 122 13.57 8.96 -0.20
CA LEU A 122 12.69 10.08 -0.52
C LEU A 122 13.23 11.40 0.05
N LYS A 123 13.66 11.42 1.31
CA LYS A 123 14.27 12.60 1.94
C LYS A 123 15.53 13.08 1.22
N LYS A 124 16.35 12.15 0.70
CA LYS A 124 17.53 12.48 -0.12
C LYS A 124 17.18 13.18 -1.44
N LEU A 125 15.94 13.05 -1.91
CA LEU A 125 15.42 13.74 -3.09
C LEU A 125 14.67 15.04 -2.74
N SER A 126 14.78 15.50 -1.49
CA SER A 126 14.02 16.66 -0.98
C SER A 126 12.51 16.51 -1.13
N LEU A 127 12.00 15.28 -1.00
CA LEU A 127 10.57 14.99 -0.88
C LEU A 127 10.18 14.89 0.58
N GLN A 128 8.96 15.34 0.90
CA GLN A 128 8.35 15.17 2.22
C GLN A 128 7.57 13.85 2.27
N PRO A 129 8.01 12.83 3.03
CA PRO A 129 7.26 11.59 3.18
C PRO A 129 6.08 11.80 4.12
N VAL A 130 4.88 11.38 3.70
CA VAL A 130 3.66 11.32 4.51
C VAL A 130 3.26 9.86 4.59
N LEU A 131 3.28 9.31 5.81
CA LEU A 131 2.94 7.92 6.05
C LEU A 131 1.46 7.82 6.43
N LEU A 132 0.75 6.93 5.75
CA LEU A 132 -0.59 6.54 6.13
C LEU A 132 -0.53 5.29 7.00
N ASN A 133 -1.42 5.21 7.97
CA ASN A 133 -1.64 3.99 8.73
C ASN A 133 -2.76 3.19 8.07
N LEU A 134 -2.80 1.88 8.35
CA LEU A 134 -3.80 0.98 7.80
C LEU A 134 -5.20 1.39 8.26
N PRO A 135 -6.20 1.35 7.35
CA PRO A 135 -7.58 1.53 7.76
C PRO A 135 -8.00 0.38 8.70
N PRO A 136 -8.94 0.63 9.62
CA PRO A 136 -9.49 -0.44 10.43
C PRO A 136 -10.16 -1.49 9.54
N LEU A 137 -10.02 -2.75 9.94
CA LEU A 137 -10.55 -3.89 9.21
C LEU A 137 -11.61 -4.61 10.04
N ASP A 138 -12.71 -5.01 9.39
CA ASP A 138 -13.71 -5.87 10.00
C ASP A 138 -13.18 -7.31 10.03
N PRO A 139 -12.87 -7.87 11.21
CA PRO A 139 -12.21 -9.17 11.31
C PRO A 139 -13.07 -10.31 10.76
N LYS A 140 -14.39 -10.21 10.89
CA LYS A 140 -15.31 -11.26 10.40
C LYS A 140 -15.35 -11.25 8.87
N ARG A 141 -15.53 -10.08 8.26
CA ARG A 141 -15.56 -9.94 6.80
C ARG A 141 -14.23 -10.36 6.18
N TYR A 142 -13.12 -9.99 6.81
CA TYR A 142 -11.79 -10.41 6.36
C TYR A 142 -11.61 -11.92 6.42
N PHE A 143 -11.92 -12.54 7.58
CA PHE A 143 -11.88 -13.99 7.74
C PHE A 143 -12.73 -14.70 6.70
N ASP A 144 -13.99 -14.29 6.54
CA ASP A 144 -14.89 -14.89 5.55
C ASP A 144 -14.39 -14.74 4.10
N THR A 145 -13.65 -13.65 3.81
CA THR A 145 -13.09 -13.39 2.48
C THR A 145 -11.90 -14.28 2.19
N PHE A 146 -10.85 -14.27 3.02
CA PHE A 146 -9.63 -15.03 2.74
C PHE A 146 -9.84 -16.54 2.92
N SER A 147 -10.77 -16.95 3.78
CA SER A 147 -11.04 -18.37 4.07
C SER A 147 -12.06 -19.03 3.14
N LYS A 148 -12.67 -18.30 2.18
CA LYS A 148 -13.80 -18.77 1.36
C LYS A 148 -13.63 -20.17 0.73
N ASN A 149 -12.40 -20.54 0.38
CA ASN A 149 -12.07 -21.83 -0.25
C ASN A 149 -11.02 -22.63 0.54
N LEU A 150 -10.88 -22.37 1.83
CA LEU A 150 -9.90 -23.00 2.71
C LEU A 150 -10.59 -23.81 3.80
N ASN A 151 -9.86 -24.75 4.41
CA ASN A 151 -10.35 -25.42 5.61
C ASN A 151 -10.32 -24.43 6.78
N LYS A 152 -11.51 -23.93 7.17
CA LYS A 152 -11.66 -22.97 8.27
C LYS A 152 -11.26 -23.51 9.64
N GLU A 153 -11.26 -24.83 9.83
CA GLU A 153 -10.81 -25.46 11.09
C GLU A 153 -9.28 -25.38 11.29
N ASN A 154 -8.55 -25.14 10.20
CA ASN A 154 -7.09 -25.01 10.19
C ASN A 154 -6.62 -23.54 10.25
N LEU A 155 -7.53 -22.58 10.43
CA LEU A 155 -7.26 -21.13 10.34
C LEU A 155 -7.58 -20.40 11.64
#